data_AF-A0A850P440-F1
#
_entry.id   AF-A0A850P440-F1
#
_cell.length_a   1.000
_cell.length_b   1.000
_cell.length_c   1.000
_cell.angle_alpha   90.00
_cell.angle_beta   90.00
_cell.angle_gamma   90.00
#
_symmetry.space_group_name_H-M   'P 1'
#
loop_
_entity.id
_entity.type
_entity.pdbx_description
1 polymer ?
#
loop_
_entity_poly.entity_id
_entity_poly.type
_entity_poly.pdbx_seq_one_letter_code
_entity_poly.pdbx_strand_id
1 'polypeptide(L)'
;MSTQIVDRCANIGGGRSLLDGDPGLVVVRNALVDCDAVYGQDRLLVSGSAHWQGASEGGLAAIVSDAPQSTLSQPDQADRLPERRYLWLGTMPTDRARFLLTGLTRLWALLRPYPDAPRPVLVISGISADALFDVPHCAEVWRALGFTPDDFLTPTVFDRFPSLEVPGPAFIENGHAWSVWHDSMMHLADRLAAPSDESPDGRPLYIAPGDGPSEADGLGANAQISAGFHQQGFLTVDTRTVGTLAERIRLWRRHPTIVTFAGDAAVITALVRNRMLVLVHASSNVSGSQVMIDQLNGHTSLYLNVERAIRDTGAPQQAIAEGVFDAVRTVRSSPRPARPYPLAQTLFGGQPFQDCWGTRLDIAADHAAEDQACKTIRTLFDTETVVYEARIFIDNPGDTDEALHVCVLVRYDAHRWIEVMRDAITVSAATPSFPVRKLFYVPQTVTGVRVGLVDAHAARLGAVELFGETRDDGHGLTT
;
A
#
# COMPACT_ATOMS: atom_id res chain seq x y z
N MET A 1 -7.63 -18.31 -39.28
CA MET A 1 -6.79 -17.50 -38.37
C MET A 1 -7.62 -17.26 -37.14
N SER A 2 -7.23 -17.82 -35.99
CA SER A 2 -7.90 -17.50 -34.71
C SER A 2 -7.49 -16.09 -34.34
N THR A 3 -8.44 -15.16 -34.31
CA THR A 3 -8.21 -13.81 -33.83
C THR A 3 -8.06 -13.93 -32.32
N GLN A 4 -6.84 -13.82 -31.80
CA GLN A 4 -6.62 -13.78 -30.37
C GLN A 4 -7.21 -12.46 -29.85
N ILE A 5 -8.33 -12.55 -29.14
CA ILE A 5 -9.12 -11.40 -28.66
C ILE A 5 -8.73 -11.01 -27.23
N VAL A 6 -8.10 -11.93 -26.50
CA VAL A 6 -7.67 -11.72 -25.11
C VAL A 6 -6.16 -11.89 -25.02
N ASP A 7 -5.50 -10.84 -24.53
CA ASP A 7 -4.05 -10.81 -24.32
C ASP A 7 -3.72 -10.96 -22.84
N ARG A 8 -2.46 -11.26 -22.51
CA ARG A 8 -2.00 -11.10 -21.12
C ARG A 8 -1.74 -9.61 -20.86
N CYS A 9 -2.00 -9.16 -19.64
CA CYS A 9 -1.56 -7.83 -19.24
C CYS A 9 -0.03 -7.74 -19.39
N ALA A 10 0.43 -6.65 -20.00
CA ALA A 10 1.85 -6.47 -20.35
C ALA A 10 2.65 -5.92 -19.18
N ASN A 11 1.99 -5.14 -18.31
CA ASN A 11 2.65 -4.39 -17.25
C ASN A 11 1.96 -4.58 -15.91
N ILE A 12 2.73 -4.35 -14.85
CA ILE A 12 2.22 -4.17 -13.49
C ILE A 12 2.44 -2.71 -13.13
N GLY A 13 1.36 -2.00 -12.81
CA GLY A 13 1.39 -0.63 -12.33
C GLY A 13 1.78 -0.58 -10.85
N GLY A 14 2.66 0.35 -10.50
CA GLY A 14 3.14 0.53 -9.13
C GLY A 14 4.11 -0.53 -8.61
N GLY A 15 4.43 -0.41 -7.32
CA GLY A 15 5.24 -1.33 -6.54
C GLY A 15 4.51 -2.62 -6.16
N ARG A 16 5.29 -3.66 -5.90
CA ARG A 16 4.83 -5.01 -5.54
C ARG A 16 5.77 -5.71 -4.56
N SER A 17 6.47 -4.94 -3.72
CA SER A 17 7.49 -5.49 -2.84
C SER A 17 6.82 -6.29 -1.72
N LEU A 18 7.34 -7.48 -1.43
CA LEU A 18 6.94 -8.25 -0.26
C LEU A 18 8.03 -8.19 0.79
N LEU A 19 7.65 -7.88 2.02
CA LEU A 19 8.53 -7.74 3.16
C LEU A 19 8.18 -8.80 4.22
N ASP A 20 9.20 -9.37 4.85
CA ASP A 20 9.01 -10.32 5.95
C ASP A 20 8.95 -9.57 7.29
N GLY A 21 8.12 -10.04 8.23
CA GLY A 21 8.03 -9.48 9.59
C GLY A 21 6.89 -8.48 9.75
N ASP A 22 7.10 -7.45 10.59
CA ASP A 22 6.12 -6.41 10.87
C ASP A 22 6.70 -5.00 10.68
N PRO A 23 5.86 -4.01 10.32
CA PRO A 23 6.28 -2.64 9.99
C PRO A 23 6.66 -1.80 11.22
N GLY A 24 6.87 -2.41 12.38
CA GLY A 24 7.18 -1.72 13.63
C GLY A 24 5.98 -1.04 14.30
N LEU A 25 6.13 -0.78 15.60
CA LEU A 25 5.18 -0.05 16.42
C LEU A 25 5.92 1.00 17.24
N VAL A 26 5.46 2.25 17.15
CA VAL A 26 6.01 3.37 17.91
C VAL A 26 5.02 3.80 18.98
N VAL A 27 5.51 4.10 20.19
CA VAL A 27 4.69 4.71 21.24
C VAL A 27 5.02 6.20 21.32
N VAL A 28 4.04 7.03 21.02
CA VAL A 28 4.20 8.49 20.95
C VAL A 28 3.59 9.13 22.18
N ARG A 29 4.42 9.81 22.98
CA ARG A 29 3.97 10.54 24.17
C ARG A 29 3.51 11.94 23.78
N ASN A 30 2.44 12.43 24.42
CA ASN A 30 1.83 13.72 24.12
C ASN A 30 1.54 13.88 22.62
N ALA A 31 1.04 12.80 21.99
CA ALA A 31 0.77 12.78 20.56
C ALA A 31 -0.39 13.74 20.22
N LEU A 32 -0.29 14.38 19.07
CA LEU A 32 -1.34 15.20 18.48
C LEU A 32 -1.87 14.48 17.24
N VAL A 33 -3.17 14.54 17.03
CA VAL A 33 -3.78 14.05 15.79
C VAL A 33 -4.31 15.23 15.00
N ASP A 34 -4.00 15.27 13.71
CA ASP A 34 -4.59 16.19 12.75
C ASP A 34 -4.94 15.44 11.47
N CYS A 35 -6.19 15.62 11.02
CA CYS A 35 -6.78 14.91 9.89
C CYS A 35 -6.57 13.39 9.98
N ASP A 36 -5.61 12.87 9.23
CA ASP A 36 -5.31 11.47 8.99
C ASP A 36 -3.90 11.05 9.44
N ALA A 37 -3.27 11.87 10.28
CA ALA A 37 -1.91 11.65 10.73
C ALA A 37 -1.68 11.96 12.22
N VAL A 38 -0.66 11.31 12.79
CA VAL A 38 -0.21 11.50 14.17
C VAL A 38 1.10 12.28 14.15
N TYR A 39 1.20 13.22 15.07
CA TYR A 39 2.37 14.06 15.27
C TYR A 39 2.90 13.91 16.69
N GLY A 40 4.22 13.96 16.85
CA GLY A 40 4.88 14.00 18.15
C GLY A 40 4.67 15.31 18.88
N GLN A 41 5.17 15.39 20.12
CA GLN A 41 5.18 16.63 20.91
C GLN A 41 6.02 17.74 20.24
N ASP A 42 7.04 17.34 19.49
CA ASP A 42 7.87 18.19 18.63
C ASP A 42 7.15 18.61 17.33
N ARG A 43 5.88 18.19 17.16
CA ARG A 43 5.00 18.46 16.02
C ARG A 43 5.49 17.85 14.72
N LEU A 44 6.33 16.82 14.81
CA LEU A 44 6.79 16.09 13.65
C LEU A 44 5.86 14.95 13.33
N LEU A 45 5.59 14.78 12.03
CA LEU A 45 4.84 13.64 11.54
C LEU A 45 5.50 12.34 12.00
N VAL A 46 4.70 11.47 12.61
CA VAL A 46 5.08 10.09 12.88
C VAL A 46 4.86 9.33 11.58
N SER A 47 5.93 9.04 10.82
CA SER A 47 5.84 8.53 9.45
C SER A 47 4.94 7.30 9.29
N GLY A 48 4.98 6.38 10.26
CA GLY A 48 4.11 5.19 10.29
C GLY A 48 2.61 5.47 10.52
N SER A 49 2.21 6.70 10.84
CA SER A 49 0.81 7.07 11.07
C SER A 49 0.05 7.48 9.81
N ALA A 50 0.75 8.02 8.81
CA ALA A 50 0.12 8.60 7.63
C ALA A 50 -0.50 7.53 6.72
N HIS A 51 -1.43 7.96 5.87
CA HIS A 51 -1.82 7.19 4.69
C HIS A 51 -0.75 7.35 3.62
N TRP A 52 -0.44 6.24 2.96
CA TRP A 52 0.60 6.11 1.97
C TRP A 52 0.05 5.28 0.81
N GLN A 53 0.31 5.73 -0.42
CA GLN A 53 -0.04 4.99 -1.63
C GLN A 53 1.09 5.11 -2.65
N GLY A 54 1.52 3.99 -3.23
CA GLY A 54 2.48 3.96 -4.32
C GLY A 54 1.88 4.42 -5.64
N ALA A 55 2.73 4.95 -6.53
CA ALA A 55 2.31 5.49 -7.82
C ALA A 55 1.51 4.48 -8.67
N SER A 56 0.37 4.93 -9.20
CA SER A 56 -0.56 4.13 -9.99
C SER A 56 -0.11 3.94 -11.45
N GLU A 57 0.60 4.90 -12.04
CA GLU A 57 1.03 4.87 -13.45
C GLU A 57 2.46 5.39 -13.65
N GLY A 58 3.13 4.91 -14.70
CA GLY A 58 4.28 5.63 -15.28
C GLY A 58 5.65 5.34 -14.71
N GLY A 59 5.79 4.33 -13.85
CA GLY A 59 7.10 3.83 -13.41
C GLY A 59 7.87 4.88 -12.62
N LEU A 60 7.58 4.96 -11.33
CA LEU A 60 8.51 5.15 -10.22
C LEU A 60 7.72 4.94 -8.93
N ALA A 61 8.30 4.20 -7.98
CA ALA A 61 7.68 3.86 -6.70
C ALA A 61 7.60 5.07 -5.75
N ALA A 62 7.08 6.20 -6.23
CA ALA A 62 6.79 7.34 -5.38
C ALA A 62 5.60 6.94 -4.50
N ILE A 63 5.84 6.89 -3.19
CA ILE A 63 4.77 6.75 -2.22
C ILE A 63 4.29 8.16 -1.87
N VAL A 64 3.06 8.48 -2.25
CA VAL A 64 2.42 9.74 -1.93
C VAL A 64 1.77 9.62 -0.56
N SER A 65 1.98 10.63 0.29
CA SER A 65 1.23 10.76 1.53
C SER A 65 0.05 11.69 1.32
N ASP A 66 -1.09 11.33 1.87
CA ASP A 66 -2.24 12.25 1.99
C ASP A 66 -2.10 13.19 3.21
N ALA A 67 -1.04 13.02 4.02
CA ALA A 67 -0.83 13.86 5.19
C ALA A 67 -0.65 15.33 4.76
N PRO A 68 -1.46 16.27 5.32
CA PRO A 68 -1.54 17.63 4.81
C PRO A 68 -0.23 18.41 4.97
N GLN A 69 0.57 18.14 6.01
CA GLN A 69 1.83 18.85 6.29
C GLN A 69 2.82 17.95 7.06
N SER A 70 4.13 18.15 6.88
CA SER A 70 5.16 17.44 7.67
C SER A 70 5.32 18.02 9.10
N THR A 71 4.72 19.17 9.35
CA THR A 71 4.74 19.88 10.64
C THR A 71 3.38 20.53 10.91
N LEU A 72 2.90 20.45 12.16
CA LEU A 72 1.67 21.14 12.55
C LEU A 72 1.91 22.61 12.92
N SER A 73 1.11 23.49 12.33
CA SER A 73 0.96 24.89 12.76
C SER A 73 0.15 24.94 14.06
N GLN A 74 0.54 25.81 15.00
CA GLN A 74 0.15 25.79 16.44
C GLN A 74 -1.36 25.60 16.74
N PRO A 75 -1.66 24.70 17.69
CA PRO A 75 -2.74 24.88 18.64
C PRO A 75 -2.15 24.97 20.05
N ASP A 76 -2.19 26.16 20.67
CA ASP A 76 -1.76 26.35 22.06
C ASP A 76 -2.75 25.73 23.07
N GLN A 77 -3.94 25.32 22.63
CA GLN A 77 -4.98 24.72 23.46
C GLN A 77 -5.54 23.47 22.80
N ALA A 78 -4.87 22.35 23.06
CA ALA A 78 -5.34 21.00 22.76
C ALA A 78 -5.86 20.37 24.05
N ASP A 79 -7.10 19.90 24.07
CA ASP A 79 -7.63 19.18 25.21
C ASP A 79 -6.89 17.85 25.39
N ARG A 80 -6.44 17.59 26.61
CA ARG A 80 -5.73 16.35 26.94
C ARG A 80 -6.76 15.26 27.22
N LEU A 81 -6.65 14.16 26.48
CA LEU A 81 -7.48 12.97 26.70
C LEU A 81 -7.10 12.23 28.00
N PRO A 82 -8.00 11.42 28.57
CA PRO A 82 -7.72 10.61 29.75
C PRO A 82 -6.54 9.65 29.57
N GLU A 83 -5.87 9.29 30.67
CA GLU A 83 -4.84 8.23 30.65
C GLU A 83 -5.47 6.87 30.35
N ARG A 84 -5.28 6.37 29.12
CA ARG A 84 -5.73 5.07 28.64
C ARG A 84 -4.75 4.54 27.60
N ARG A 85 -4.90 3.28 27.24
CA ARG A 85 -4.21 2.70 26.08
C ARG A 85 -4.97 3.08 24.81
N TYR A 86 -4.32 3.81 23.93
CA TYR A 86 -4.87 4.19 22.62
C TYR A 86 -4.06 3.55 21.50
N LEU A 87 -4.74 3.09 20.44
CA LEU A 87 -4.09 2.52 19.26
C LEU A 87 -4.58 3.25 18.00
N TRP A 88 -3.66 3.84 17.26
CA TRP A 88 -3.93 4.47 15.97
C TRP A 88 -4.15 3.44 14.86
N LEU A 89 -5.29 3.50 14.20
CA LEU A 89 -5.59 2.67 13.03
C LEU A 89 -5.53 3.44 11.71
N GLY A 90 -5.60 4.78 11.76
CA GLY A 90 -5.58 5.64 10.58
C GLY A 90 -6.97 5.91 10.01
N THR A 91 -6.99 6.35 8.76
CA THR A 91 -8.21 6.65 8.01
C THR A 91 -9.02 5.38 7.74
N MET A 92 -10.34 5.50 7.88
CA MET A 92 -11.30 4.41 7.63
C MET A 92 -12.17 4.72 6.40
N PRO A 93 -11.79 4.23 5.21
CA PRO A 93 -12.62 4.33 4.01
C PRO A 93 -13.93 3.55 4.17
N THR A 94 -14.98 4.01 3.49
CA THR A 94 -16.30 3.36 3.49
C THR A 94 -16.55 2.43 2.31
N ASP A 95 -15.75 2.53 1.25
CA ASP A 95 -15.78 1.53 0.18
C ASP A 95 -15.00 0.29 0.61
N ARG A 96 -15.55 -0.88 0.28
CA ARG A 96 -15.04 -2.16 0.78
C ARG A 96 -13.60 -2.43 0.35
N ALA A 97 -13.26 -2.16 -0.90
CA ALA A 97 -11.92 -2.38 -1.42
C ALA A 97 -10.87 -1.60 -0.61
N ARG A 98 -11.03 -0.28 -0.48
CA ARG A 98 -10.09 0.53 0.31
C ARG A 98 -10.22 0.28 1.80
N PHE A 99 -11.40 -0.10 2.32
CA PHE A 99 -11.50 -0.52 3.72
C PHE A 99 -10.60 -1.73 4.01
N LEU A 100 -10.63 -2.76 3.15
CA LEU A 100 -9.80 -3.95 3.30
C LEU A 100 -8.30 -3.67 3.07
N LEU A 101 -7.95 -2.83 2.09
CA LEU A 101 -6.55 -2.55 1.73
C LEU A 101 -5.90 -1.47 2.55
N THR A 102 -6.67 -0.48 3.02
CA THR A 102 -6.18 0.72 3.73
C THR A 102 -6.66 0.75 5.18
N GLY A 103 -7.96 0.54 5.42
CA GLY A 103 -8.53 0.58 6.77
C GLY A 103 -8.02 -0.53 7.70
N LEU A 104 -7.66 -1.70 7.16
CA LEU A 104 -7.18 -2.85 7.93
C LEU A 104 -5.66 -3.02 7.95
N THR A 105 -4.91 -2.06 7.41
CA THR A 105 -3.43 -2.12 7.31
C THR A 105 -2.73 -2.27 8.66
N ARG A 106 -3.35 -1.79 9.74
CA ARG A 106 -2.82 -1.80 11.11
C ARG A 106 -3.46 -2.86 12.00
N LEU A 107 -4.33 -3.71 11.45
CA LEU A 107 -5.01 -4.77 12.20
C LEU A 107 -4.04 -5.72 12.91
N TRP A 108 -2.85 -5.93 12.33
CA TRP A 108 -1.82 -6.80 12.91
C TRP A 108 -1.45 -6.45 14.35
N ALA A 109 -1.46 -5.17 14.71
CA ALA A 109 -1.09 -4.71 16.05
C ALA A 109 -2.14 -5.11 17.10
N LEU A 110 -3.40 -5.24 16.69
CA LEU A 110 -4.49 -5.71 17.56
C LEU A 110 -4.42 -7.21 17.84
N LEU A 111 -3.82 -7.97 16.93
CA LEU A 111 -3.70 -9.42 17.03
C LEU A 111 -2.47 -9.86 17.84
N ARG A 112 -1.59 -8.92 18.20
CA ARG A 112 -0.47 -9.20 19.10
C ARG A 112 -0.98 -9.58 20.49
N PRO A 113 -0.40 -10.60 21.13
CA PRO A 113 -0.79 -11.00 22.48
C PRO A 113 -0.36 -9.92 23.49
N TYR A 114 -1.33 -9.37 24.21
CA TYR A 114 -1.10 -8.51 25.38
C TYR A 114 -1.85 -9.08 26.59
N PRO A 115 -1.38 -10.20 27.18
CA PRO A 115 -2.15 -10.98 28.15
C PRO A 115 -2.62 -10.18 29.37
N ASP A 116 -1.91 -9.12 29.74
CA ASP A 116 -2.21 -8.30 30.92
C ASP A 116 -2.58 -6.84 30.59
N ALA A 117 -2.62 -6.45 29.32
CA ALA A 117 -2.95 -5.08 28.96
C ALA A 117 -4.46 -4.90 28.78
N PRO A 118 -5.04 -3.78 29.22
CA PRO A 118 -6.41 -3.46 28.86
C PRO A 118 -6.55 -3.37 27.34
N ARG A 119 -7.76 -3.66 26.87
CA ARG A 119 -8.13 -3.46 25.46
C ARG A 119 -7.90 -1.98 25.09
N PRO A 120 -7.21 -1.69 23.97
CA PRO A 120 -6.98 -0.31 23.57
C PRO A 120 -8.28 0.34 23.07
N VAL A 121 -8.40 1.64 23.27
CA VAL A 121 -9.36 2.48 22.53
C VAL A 121 -8.79 2.71 21.13
N LEU A 122 -9.59 2.40 20.11
CA LEU A 122 -9.18 2.46 18.71
C LEU A 122 -9.35 3.88 18.18
N VAL A 123 -8.27 4.50 17.74
CA VAL A 123 -8.28 5.86 17.20
C VAL A 123 -8.33 5.80 15.67
N ILE A 124 -9.38 6.39 15.09
CA ILE A 124 -9.65 6.38 13.65
C ILE A 124 -9.89 7.79 13.11
N SER A 125 -9.65 8.00 11.82
CA SER A 125 -9.96 9.25 11.11
C SER A 125 -10.84 9.04 9.87
N GLY A 126 -11.34 10.14 9.31
CA GLY A 126 -12.12 10.18 8.06
C GLY A 126 -13.61 9.87 8.21
N ILE A 127 -14.03 9.21 9.29
CA ILE A 127 -15.44 8.89 9.60
C ILE A 127 -15.65 8.78 11.11
N SER A 128 -16.87 9.05 11.58
CA SER A 128 -17.25 8.81 12.97
C SER A 128 -17.40 7.31 13.26
N ALA A 129 -17.24 6.92 14.53
CA ALA A 129 -17.46 5.54 14.96
C ALA A 129 -18.86 5.03 14.59
N ASP A 130 -19.92 5.81 14.86
CA ASP A 130 -21.28 5.40 14.53
C ASP A 130 -21.47 5.19 13.02
N ALA A 131 -21.01 6.13 12.20
CA ALA A 131 -21.13 6.02 10.75
C ALA A 131 -20.30 4.87 10.18
N LEU A 132 -19.17 4.51 10.80
CA LEU A 132 -18.39 3.32 10.44
C LEU A 132 -19.21 2.04 10.67
N PHE A 133 -19.99 1.96 11.76
CA PHE A 133 -20.84 0.82 12.06
C PHE A 133 -22.19 0.81 11.31
N ASP A 134 -22.56 1.93 10.67
CA ASP A 134 -23.67 1.98 9.71
C ASP A 134 -23.28 1.35 8.36
N VAL A 135 -21.98 1.24 8.04
CA VAL A 135 -21.49 0.56 6.84
C VAL A 135 -21.45 -0.96 7.09
N PRO A 136 -22.25 -1.78 6.38
CA PRO A 136 -22.48 -3.17 6.78
C PRO A 136 -21.22 -4.03 6.87
N HIS A 137 -20.31 -3.92 5.90
CA HIS A 137 -19.09 -4.73 5.87
C HIS A 137 -18.07 -4.27 6.92
N CYS A 138 -17.99 -2.97 7.21
CA CYS A 138 -17.16 -2.44 8.29
C CYS A 138 -17.66 -2.95 9.65
N ALA A 139 -18.97 -2.85 9.90
CA ALA A 139 -19.59 -3.33 11.13
C ALA A 139 -19.39 -4.84 11.32
N GLU A 140 -19.52 -5.63 10.25
CA GLU A 140 -19.28 -7.08 10.28
C GLU A 140 -17.85 -7.41 10.69
N VAL A 141 -16.85 -6.73 10.11
CA VAL A 141 -15.43 -6.91 10.44
C VAL A 141 -15.15 -6.56 11.90
N TRP A 142 -15.56 -5.39 12.37
CA TRP A 142 -15.27 -4.95 13.73
C TRP A 142 -16.00 -5.78 14.78
N ARG A 143 -17.25 -6.18 14.52
CA ARG A 143 -18.00 -7.10 15.41
C ARG A 143 -17.38 -8.50 15.45
N ALA A 144 -16.85 -9.01 14.33
CA ALA A 144 -16.15 -10.30 14.32
C ALA A 144 -14.87 -10.28 15.16
N LEU A 145 -14.24 -9.11 15.27
CA LEU A 145 -13.12 -8.84 16.17
C LEU A 145 -13.57 -8.45 17.60
N GLY A 146 -14.88 -8.46 17.85
CA GLY A 146 -15.50 -8.20 19.16
C GLY A 146 -15.56 -6.73 19.55
N PHE A 147 -15.41 -5.78 18.63
CA PHE A 147 -15.47 -4.34 18.90
C PHE A 147 -16.89 -3.79 18.72
N THR A 148 -17.22 -2.76 19.48
CA THR A 148 -18.46 -1.95 19.38
C THR A 148 -18.10 -0.50 19.07
N PRO A 149 -19.06 0.38 18.69
CA PRO A 149 -18.78 1.80 18.48
C PRO A 149 -18.08 2.49 19.67
N ASP A 150 -18.41 2.09 20.91
CA ASP A 150 -17.83 2.65 22.13
C ASP A 150 -16.33 2.35 22.31
N ASP A 151 -15.80 1.35 21.59
CA ASP A 151 -14.37 1.04 21.61
C ASP A 151 -13.55 2.01 20.71
N PHE A 152 -14.21 2.88 19.95
CA PHE A 152 -13.57 3.79 19.00
C PHE A 152 -13.59 5.23 19.50
N LEU A 153 -12.55 5.97 19.13
CA LEU A 153 -12.44 7.40 19.28
C LEU A 153 -12.14 8.01 17.91
N THR A 154 -13.02 8.89 17.45
CA THR A 154 -12.75 9.79 16.33
C THR A 154 -12.23 11.09 16.93
N PRO A 155 -10.91 11.38 16.83
CA PRO A 155 -10.36 12.55 17.46
C PRO A 155 -10.90 13.81 16.78
N THR A 156 -11.09 14.85 17.58
CA THR A 156 -11.26 16.19 17.05
C THR A 156 -9.90 16.78 16.68
N VAL A 157 -9.90 17.77 15.80
CA VAL A 157 -8.67 18.42 15.36
C VAL A 157 -7.91 18.90 16.60
N PHE A 158 -6.68 18.41 16.78
CA PHE A 158 -5.78 18.73 17.88
C PHE A 158 -6.07 18.08 19.24
N ASP A 159 -6.76 16.94 19.30
CA ASP A 159 -6.78 16.14 20.54
C ASP A 159 -5.35 15.73 20.96
N ARG A 160 -5.03 15.88 22.26
CA ARG A 160 -3.73 15.48 22.81
C ARG A 160 -3.83 14.16 23.56
N PHE A 161 -3.16 13.15 23.04
CA PHE A 161 -3.06 11.82 23.63
C PHE A 161 -1.86 11.76 24.59
N PRO A 162 -2.05 11.37 25.86
CA PRO A 162 -0.91 11.20 26.76
C PRO A 162 0.11 10.16 26.24
N SER A 163 -0.41 9.07 25.67
CA SER A 163 0.35 8.01 25.02
C SER A 163 -0.51 7.38 23.92
N LEU A 164 0.02 7.31 22.70
CA LEU A 164 -0.64 6.71 21.53
C LEU A 164 0.28 5.66 20.90
N GLU A 165 -0.20 4.43 20.78
CA GLU A 165 0.48 3.37 20.02
C GLU A 165 0.19 3.59 18.53
N VAL A 166 1.24 3.71 17.73
CA VAL A 166 1.19 3.96 16.28
C VAL A 166 1.89 2.80 15.55
N PRO A 167 1.15 1.76 15.18
CA PRO A 167 1.68 0.71 14.31
C PRO A 167 1.86 1.21 12.89
N GLY A 168 2.94 0.81 12.23
CA GLY A 168 3.13 1.05 10.81
C GLY A 168 2.08 0.29 9.96
N PRO A 169 1.75 0.77 8.75
CA PRO A 169 0.86 0.06 7.85
C PRO A 169 1.53 -1.21 7.33
N ALA A 170 0.91 -2.37 7.51
CA ALA A 170 1.45 -3.63 6.99
C ALA A 170 1.15 -3.83 5.49
N PHE A 171 0.37 -2.93 4.88
CA PHE A 171 0.11 -2.93 3.44
C PHE A 171 0.05 -1.47 2.96
N ILE A 172 0.78 -1.16 1.90
CA ILE A 172 0.75 0.13 1.21
C ILE A 172 0.35 -0.14 -0.24
N GLU A 173 -0.82 0.37 -0.63
CA GLU A 173 -1.38 0.15 -1.97
C GLU A 173 -0.37 0.52 -3.06
N ASN A 174 -0.17 -0.37 -4.04
CA ASN A 174 0.80 -0.20 -5.13
C ASN A 174 2.22 0.15 -4.65
N GLY A 175 2.60 -0.24 -3.43
CA GLY A 175 3.92 -0.01 -2.86
C GLY A 175 4.55 -1.33 -2.40
N HIS A 176 4.18 -1.74 -1.20
CA HIS A 176 4.71 -2.95 -0.56
C HIS A 176 3.71 -3.57 0.41
N ALA A 177 3.93 -4.83 0.79
CA ALA A 177 3.12 -5.54 1.78
C ALA A 177 3.98 -6.44 2.67
N TRP A 178 3.70 -6.42 3.96
CA TRP A 178 4.35 -7.24 4.99
C TRP A 178 3.63 -8.56 5.16
N SER A 179 4.35 -9.64 5.48
CA SER A 179 3.76 -10.96 5.73
C SER A 179 2.73 -10.94 6.85
N VAL A 180 2.91 -10.09 7.88
CA VAL A 180 1.96 -9.95 8.98
C VAL A 180 0.58 -9.44 8.54
N TRP A 181 0.50 -8.73 7.40
CA TRP A 181 -0.78 -8.32 6.83
C TRP A 181 -1.60 -9.54 6.39
N HIS A 182 -0.97 -10.50 5.70
CA HIS A 182 -1.61 -11.76 5.33
C HIS A 182 -2.14 -12.49 6.56
N ASP A 183 -1.32 -12.65 7.59
CA ASP A 183 -1.73 -13.34 8.82
C ASP A 183 -2.96 -12.68 9.46
N SER A 184 -3.00 -11.34 9.45
CA SER A 184 -4.11 -10.55 9.98
C SER A 184 -5.40 -10.73 9.19
N MET A 185 -5.30 -10.69 7.86
CA MET A 185 -6.45 -10.89 6.98
C MET A 185 -7.00 -12.32 7.08
N MET A 186 -6.12 -13.31 7.27
CA MET A 186 -6.52 -14.71 7.45
C MET A 186 -7.18 -14.95 8.80
N HIS A 187 -6.64 -14.35 9.87
CA HIS A 187 -7.28 -14.37 11.17
C HIS A 187 -8.69 -13.79 11.09
N LEU A 188 -8.85 -12.63 10.44
CA LEU A 188 -10.15 -12.00 10.23
C LEU A 188 -11.09 -12.90 9.41
N ALA A 189 -10.60 -13.49 8.33
CA ALA A 189 -11.40 -14.39 7.49
C ALA A 189 -11.94 -15.59 8.28
N ASP A 190 -11.15 -16.16 9.19
CA ASP A 190 -11.55 -17.28 10.05
C ASP A 190 -12.55 -16.88 11.14
N ARG A 191 -12.56 -15.61 11.57
CA ARG A 191 -13.59 -15.06 12.46
C ARG A 191 -14.92 -14.85 11.74
N LEU A 192 -14.87 -14.46 10.46
CA LEU A 192 -16.06 -14.16 9.66
C LEU A 192 -16.73 -15.43 9.11
N ALA A 193 -15.93 -16.39 8.66
CA ALA A 193 -16.39 -17.65 8.10
C ALA A 193 -15.56 -18.81 8.65
N ALA A 194 -16.22 -19.88 9.08
CA ALA A 194 -15.50 -21.02 9.64
C ALA A 194 -14.68 -21.72 8.53
N PRO A 195 -13.47 -22.23 8.82
CA PRO A 195 -12.70 -23.02 7.87
C PRO A 195 -13.45 -24.29 7.41
N SER A 196 -14.33 -24.83 8.24
CA SER A 196 -15.18 -25.98 7.91
C SER A 196 -16.16 -25.72 6.76
N ASP A 197 -16.39 -24.46 6.39
CA ASP A 197 -17.25 -24.08 5.27
C ASP A 197 -16.58 -24.36 3.89
N GLU A 198 -15.33 -24.84 3.87
CA GLU A 198 -14.55 -25.23 2.68
C GLU A 198 -15.01 -26.54 2.01
N SER A 199 -16.31 -26.86 1.98
CA SER A 199 -16.78 -27.98 1.13
C SER A 199 -16.63 -27.58 -0.34
N PRO A 200 -15.61 -28.09 -1.06
CA PRO A 200 -15.25 -27.52 -2.35
C PRO A 200 -16.31 -27.89 -3.37
N ASP A 201 -16.91 -26.86 -3.96
CA ASP A 201 -17.69 -27.01 -5.17
C ASP A 201 -16.68 -27.03 -6.32
N GLY A 202 -16.50 -28.20 -6.95
CA GLY A 202 -15.52 -28.39 -8.02
C GLY A 202 -15.76 -27.52 -9.25
N ARG A 203 -16.92 -26.85 -9.34
CA ARG A 203 -17.25 -25.91 -10.42
C ARG A 203 -16.40 -24.64 -10.29
N PRO A 204 -15.90 -24.08 -11.39
CA PRO A 204 -15.29 -22.75 -11.36
C PRO A 204 -16.36 -21.68 -11.10
N LEU A 205 -15.95 -20.59 -10.47
CA LEU A 205 -16.81 -19.45 -10.13
C LEU A 205 -16.50 -18.29 -11.08
N TYR A 206 -17.53 -17.71 -11.69
CA TYR A 206 -17.45 -16.43 -12.36
C TYR A 206 -18.20 -15.39 -11.51
N ILE A 207 -17.52 -14.31 -11.14
CA ILE A 207 -18.11 -13.20 -10.40
C ILE A 207 -18.25 -12.02 -11.34
N ALA A 208 -19.50 -11.69 -11.65
CA ALA A 208 -19.82 -10.51 -12.44
C ALA A 208 -19.57 -9.23 -11.60
N PRO A 209 -18.86 -8.24 -12.16
CA PRO A 209 -18.72 -6.93 -11.51
C PRO A 209 -20.12 -6.31 -11.36
N GLY A 210 -20.38 -5.68 -10.22
CA GLY A 210 -21.63 -4.95 -10.01
C GLY A 210 -21.69 -3.69 -10.89
N ASP A 211 -22.87 -3.10 -11.05
CA ASP A 211 -23.13 -1.87 -11.85
C ASP A 211 -22.50 -0.58 -11.23
N GLY A 212 -21.46 -0.71 -10.39
CA GLY A 212 -20.70 0.44 -9.90
C GLY A 212 -19.74 0.94 -10.97
N PRO A 213 -19.35 2.23 -10.92
CA PRO A 213 -18.47 2.83 -11.89
C PRO A 213 -17.12 2.13 -11.92
N SER A 214 -17.01 1.15 -12.78
CA SER A 214 -15.82 0.34 -12.98
C SER A 214 -15.27 0.66 -14.35
N GLU A 215 -14.00 0.34 -14.61
CA GLU A 215 -13.45 0.39 -15.97
C GLU A 215 -14.26 -0.49 -16.96
N ALA A 216 -15.14 -1.35 -16.45
CA ALA A 216 -16.10 -2.16 -17.18
C ALA A 216 -17.46 -1.49 -17.45
N ASP A 217 -17.71 -0.23 -17.06
CA ASP A 217 -18.95 0.50 -17.37
C ASP A 217 -19.23 0.60 -18.87
N GLY A 218 -18.17 0.54 -19.69
CA GLY A 218 -18.28 0.45 -21.14
C GLY A 218 -18.81 -0.89 -21.66
N LEU A 219 -18.92 -1.93 -20.81
CA LEU A 219 -19.30 -3.28 -21.25
C LEU A 219 -20.80 -3.52 -21.34
N GLY A 220 -21.66 -2.71 -20.69
CA GLY A 220 -23.13 -2.64 -20.86
C GLY A 220 -23.94 -3.95 -20.83
N ALA A 221 -23.30 -5.10 -20.58
CA ALA A 221 -23.81 -6.41 -20.96
C ALA A 221 -23.21 -7.53 -20.10
N ASN A 222 -23.01 -7.26 -18.79
CA ASN A 222 -22.61 -8.27 -17.80
C ASN A 222 -23.49 -9.52 -17.85
N ALA A 223 -24.76 -9.39 -18.23
CA ALA A 223 -25.68 -10.51 -18.42
C ALA A 223 -25.24 -11.48 -19.54
N GLN A 224 -24.71 -10.98 -20.66
CA GLN A 224 -24.27 -11.83 -21.77
C GLN A 224 -22.98 -12.57 -21.44
N ILE A 225 -22.01 -11.89 -20.82
CA ILE A 225 -20.78 -12.53 -20.33
C ILE A 225 -21.12 -13.60 -19.30
N SER A 226 -22.01 -13.28 -18.36
CA SER A 226 -22.52 -14.20 -17.34
C SER A 226 -23.19 -15.43 -17.93
N ALA A 227 -24.02 -15.25 -18.96
CA ALA A 227 -24.67 -16.34 -19.68
C ALA A 227 -23.64 -17.23 -20.41
N GLY A 228 -22.62 -16.63 -21.02
CA GLY A 228 -21.51 -17.35 -21.63
C GLY A 228 -20.76 -18.24 -20.64
N PHE A 229 -20.35 -17.70 -19.49
CA PHE A 229 -19.72 -18.50 -18.42
C PHE A 229 -20.64 -19.59 -17.88
N HIS A 230 -21.93 -19.29 -17.71
CA HIS A 230 -22.90 -20.28 -17.24
C HIS A 230 -23.05 -21.46 -18.21
N GLN A 231 -23.09 -21.20 -19.53
CA GLN A 231 -23.11 -22.24 -20.56
C GLN A 231 -21.85 -23.11 -20.55
N GLN A 232 -20.72 -22.58 -20.07
CA GLN A 232 -19.47 -23.31 -19.89
C GLN A 232 -19.35 -24.01 -18.51
N GLY A 233 -20.44 -24.07 -17.74
CA GLY A 233 -20.50 -24.80 -16.47
C GLY A 233 -19.96 -24.05 -15.26
N PHE A 234 -19.74 -22.74 -15.38
CA PHE A 234 -19.39 -21.90 -14.22
C PHE A 234 -20.61 -21.67 -13.34
N LEU A 235 -20.39 -21.62 -12.03
CA LEU A 235 -21.30 -20.91 -11.16
C LEU A 235 -21.12 -19.42 -11.42
N THR A 236 -22.17 -18.75 -11.86
CA THR A 236 -22.13 -17.30 -12.08
C THR A 236 -22.83 -16.59 -10.93
N VAL A 237 -22.15 -15.60 -10.36
CA VAL A 237 -22.64 -14.83 -9.22
C VAL A 237 -22.47 -13.34 -9.48
N ASP A 238 -23.50 -12.55 -9.17
CA ASP A 238 -23.43 -11.09 -9.20
C ASP A 238 -22.98 -10.59 -7.83
N THR A 239 -21.93 -9.75 -7.80
CA THR A 239 -21.46 -9.17 -6.53
C THR A 239 -22.51 -8.38 -5.78
N ARG A 240 -23.60 -7.91 -6.39
CA ARG A 240 -24.69 -7.21 -5.70
C ARG A 240 -25.64 -8.16 -4.96
N THR A 241 -25.70 -9.41 -5.39
CA THR A 241 -26.64 -10.40 -4.85
C THR A 241 -25.98 -11.28 -3.79
N VAL A 242 -24.65 -11.36 -3.75
CA VAL A 242 -23.96 -11.94 -2.60
C VAL A 242 -24.09 -11.00 -1.42
N GLY A 243 -24.62 -11.49 -0.30
CA GLY A 243 -24.88 -10.67 0.87
C GLY A 243 -23.60 -10.29 1.60
N THR A 244 -23.45 -10.81 2.82
CA THR A 244 -22.46 -10.32 3.78
C THR A 244 -21.02 -10.62 3.34
N LEU A 245 -20.03 -9.98 3.97
CA LEU A 245 -18.62 -10.28 3.72
C LEU A 245 -18.32 -11.75 4.05
N ALA A 246 -18.87 -12.29 5.13
CA ALA A 246 -18.75 -13.72 5.46
C ALA A 246 -19.28 -14.63 4.35
N GLU A 247 -20.43 -14.30 3.74
CA GLU A 247 -20.98 -15.09 2.64
C GLU A 247 -20.07 -15.06 1.40
N ARG A 248 -19.46 -13.92 1.10
CA ARG A 248 -18.46 -13.79 0.03
C ARG A 248 -17.21 -14.61 0.32
N ILE A 249 -16.69 -14.57 1.54
CA ILE A 249 -15.55 -15.39 1.95
C ILE A 249 -15.88 -16.87 1.76
N ARG A 250 -17.05 -17.34 2.24
CA ARG A 250 -17.50 -18.73 2.04
C ARG A 250 -17.57 -19.09 0.57
N LEU A 251 -18.15 -18.22 -0.26
CA LEU A 251 -18.25 -18.45 -1.69
C LEU A 251 -16.86 -18.59 -2.34
N TRP A 252 -15.93 -17.66 -2.08
CA TRP A 252 -14.56 -17.74 -2.62
C TRP A 252 -13.79 -18.95 -2.08
N ARG A 253 -14.06 -19.34 -0.83
CA ARG A 253 -13.45 -20.50 -0.22
C ARG A 253 -13.88 -21.81 -0.89
N ARG A 254 -15.14 -21.93 -1.29
CA ARG A 254 -15.68 -23.16 -1.89
C ARG A 254 -15.22 -23.39 -3.33
N HIS A 255 -14.79 -22.36 -4.04
CA HIS A 255 -14.44 -22.47 -5.46
C HIS A 255 -12.92 -22.34 -5.68
N PRO A 256 -12.24 -23.40 -6.14
CA PRO A 256 -10.78 -23.37 -6.33
C PRO A 256 -10.33 -22.53 -7.53
N THR A 257 -11.22 -22.28 -8.49
CA THR A 257 -10.97 -21.46 -9.68
C THR A 257 -11.98 -20.34 -9.72
N ILE A 258 -11.49 -19.10 -9.79
CA ILE A 258 -12.30 -17.90 -9.74
C ILE A 258 -11.94 -17.02 -10.93
N VAL A 259 -12.95 -16.55 -11.65
CA VAL A 259 -12.84 -15.61 -12.76
C VAL A 259 -13.62 -14.35 -12.39
N THR A 260 -12.99 -13.19 -12.47
CA THR A 260 -13.67 -11.92 -12.22
C THR A 260 -12.94 -10.77 -12.92
N PHE A 261 -13.59 -9.62 -12.99
CA PHE A 261 -12.92 -8.39 -13.41
C PHE A 261 -12.07 -7.83 -12.26
N ALA A 262 -10.97 -7.17 -12.60
CA ALA A 262 -10.17 -6.44 -11.63
C ALA A 262 -11.04 -5.37 -10.93
N GLY A 263 -10.80 -5.16 -9.63
CA GLY A 263 -11.57 -4.21 -8.81
C GLY A 263 -12.00 -4.81 -7.47
N ASP A 264 -13.10 -4.29 -6.92
CA ASP A 264 -13.58 -4.59 -5.56
C ASP A 264 -13.94 -6.08 -5.33
N ALA A 265 -14.31 -6.82 -6.38
CA ALA A 265 -14.50 -8.27 -6.28
C ALA A 265 -13.17 -9.02 -6.09
N ALA A 266 -12.11 -8.56 -6.75
CA ALA A 266 -10.80 -9.17 -6.69
C ALA A 266 -10.15 -8.98 -5.31
N VAL A 267 -10.37 -7.85 -4.64
CA VAL A 267 -9.80 -7.58 -3.29
C VAL A 267 -10.24 -8.59 -2.23
N ILE A 268 -11.40 -9.25 -2.38
CA ILE A 268 -11.84 -10.34 -1.47
C ILE A 268 -10.84 -11.50 -1.44
N THR A 269 -10.00 -11.65 -2.47
CA THR A 269 -8.93 -12.65 -2.51
C THR A 269 -7.92 -12.48 -1.37
N ALA A 270 -7.79 -11.28 -0.79
CA ALA A 270 -7.01 -11.04 0.42
C ALA A 270 -7.48 -11.84 1.65
N LEU A 271 -8.69 -12.39 1.62
CA LEU A 271 -9.33 -13.14 2.72
C LEU A 271 -9.41 -14.66 2.44
N VAL A 272 -8.80 -15.15 1.35
CA VAL A 272 -8.72 -16.58 1.02
C VAL A 272 -7.31 -16.97 0.58
N ARG A 273 -6.99 -18.27 0.55
CA ARG A 273 -5.65 -18.76 0.16
C ARG A 273 -5.70 -19.66 -1.07
N ASN A 274 -4.58 -19.82 -1.78
CA ASN A 274 -4.34 -20.92 -2.72
C ASN A 274 -5.41 -21.11 -3.81
N ARG A 275 -6.03 -20.03 -4.29
CA ARG A 275 -6.99 -20.06 -5.39
C ARG A 275 -6.29 -19.88 -6.74
N MET A 276 -6.87 -20.45 -7.79
CA MET A 276 -6.53 -20.11 -9.17
C MET A 276 -7.41 -18.94 -9.59
N LEU A 277 -6.80 -17.81 -9.89
CA LEU A 277 -7.50 -16.59 -10.26
C LEU A 277 -7.29 -16.30 -11.73
N VAL A 278 -8.35 -15.89 -12.42
CA VAL A 278 -8.26 -15.28 -13.75
C VAL A 278 -8.92 -13.91 -13.66
N LEU A 279 -8.09 -12.87 -13.68
CA LEU A 279 -8.53 -11.50 -13.51
C LEU A 279 -8.55 -10.82 -14.87
N VAL A 280 -9.70 -10.26 -15.22
CA VAL A 280 -9.93 -9.57 -16.49
C VAL A 280 -9.79 -8.06 -16.28
N HIS A 281 -8.91 -7.43 -17.04
CA HIS A 281 -8.59 -6.01 -16.99
C HIS A 281 -9.06 -5.33 -18.27
N ALA A 282 -9.63 -4.13 -18.13
CA ALA A 282 -9.98 -3.27 -19.26
C ALA A 282 -8.77 -2.50 -19.81
N SER A 283 -7.63 -2.56 -19.11
CA SER A 283 -6.35 -1.96 -19.50
C SER A 283 -5.23 -2.99 -19.52
N SER A 284 -4.08 -2.61 -20.08
CA SER A 284 -2.88 -3.45 -20.13
C SER A 284 -2.09 -3.53 -18.81
N ASN A 285 -2.54 -2.82 -17.77
CA ASN A 285 -1.85 -2.67 -16.48
C ASN A 285 -2.57 -3.44 -15.36
N VAL A 286 -1.81 -4.22 -14.59
CA VAL A 286 -2.28 -4.86 -13.35
C VAL A 286 -1.86 -4.03 -12.16
N SER A 287 -2.75 -3.77 -11.20
CA SER A 287 -2.36 -3.12 -9.94
C SER A 287 -1.34 -3.96 -9.17
N GLY A 288 -0.26 -3.32 -8.72
CA GLY A 288 0.73 -3.92 -7.83
C GLY A 288 0.11 -4.45 -6.53
N SER A 289 -0.92 -3.79 -6.00
CA SER A 289 -1.70 -4.29 -4.86
C SER A 289 -2.25 -5.69 -5.09
N GLN A 290 -2.88 -5.93 -6.25
CA GLN A 290 -3.44 -7.25 -6.56
C GLN A 290 -2.35 -8.31 -6.68
N VAL A 291 -1.20 -7.96 -7.27
CA VAL A 291 -0.05 -8.88 -7.37
C VAL A 291 0.48 -9.25 -5.99
N MET A 292 0.59 -8.28 -5.06
CA MET A 292 1.02 -8.55 -3.69
C MET A 292 0.03 -9.44 -2.94
N ILE A 293 -1.28 -9.18 -3.07
CA ILE A 293 -2.34 -10.02 -2.51
C ILE A 293 -2.18 -11.45 -3.01
N ASP A 294 -2.01 -11.63 -4.32
CA ASP A 294 -1.92 -12.94 -4.94
C ASP A 294 -0.69 -13.71 -4.46
N GLN A 295 0.45 -13.05 -4.36
CA GLN A 295 1.68 -13.66 -3.88
C GLN A 295 1.61 -14.03 -2.39
N LEU A 296 1.15 -13.12 -1.53
CA LEU A 296 1.02 -13.36 -0.09
C LEU A 296 0.05 -14.50 0.23
N ASN A 297 -1.04 -14.61 -0.53
CA ASN A 297 -2.07 -15.63 -0.32
C ASN A 297 -1.82 -16.93 -1.10
N GLY A 298 -0.69 -17.05 -1.81
CA GLY A 298 -0.34 -18.24 -2.58
C GLY A 298 -1.27 -18.50 -3.77
N HIS A 299 -1.88 -17.45 -4.32
CA HIS A 299 -2.73 -17.55 -5.51
C HIS A 299 -1.93 -17.86 -6.76
N THR A 300 -2.56 -18.59 -7.68
CA THR A 300 -2.06 -18.78 -9.04
C THR A 300 -2.90 -17.90 -9.97
N SER A 301 -2.38 -16.75 -10.35
CA SER A 301 -3.14 -15.73 -11.07
C SER A 301 -2.76 -15.63 -12.55
N LEU A 302 -3.78 -15.43 -13.39
CA LEU A 302 -3.64 -15.03 -14.78
C LEU A 302 -4.35 -13.68 -14.98
N TYR A 303 -3.60 -12.67 -15.39
CA TYR A 303 -4.13 -11.34 -15.69
C TYR A 303 -4.32 -11.19 -17.20
N LEU A 304 -5.57 -10.97 -17.60
CA LEU A 304 -5.99 -10.90 -18.99
C LEU A 304 -6.40 -9.47 -19.33
N ASN A 305 -5.90 -8.95 -20.45
CA ASN A 305 -6.29 -7.66 -21.01
C ASN A 305 -7.34 -7.87 -22.11
N VAL A 306 -8.48 -7.20 -21.98
CA VAL A 306 -9.57 -7.22 -22.98
C VAL A 306 -9.77 -5.87 -23.66
N GLU A 307 -8.88 -4.90 -23.45
CA GLU A 307 -8.93 -3.55 -24.05
C GLU A 307 -9.12 -3.59 -25.57
N ARG A 308 -8.39 -4.49 -26.25
CA ARG A 308 -8.51 -4.67 -27.70
C ARG A 308 -9.87 -5.26 -28.08
N ALA A 309 -10.34 -6.27 -27.35
CA ALA A 309 -11.66 -6.85 -27.56
C ALA A 309 -12.76 -5.79 -27.50
N ILE A 310 -12.69 -4.94 -26.46
CA ILE A 310 -13.65 -3.86 -26.20
C ILE A 310 -13.64 -2.85 -27.36
N ARG A 311 -12.46 -2.46 -27.84
CA ARG A 311 -12.31 -1.46 -28.91
C ARG A 311 -12.75 -1.97 -30.29
N ASP A 312 -12.39 -3.20 -30.64
CA ASP A 312 -12.43 -3.67 -32.03
C ASP A 312 -13.78 -4.28 -32.44
N THR A 313 -14.59 -4.81 -31.52
CA THR A 313 -15.66 -5.76 -31.90
C THR A 313 -17.10 -5.24 -31.83
N GLY A 314 -17.39 -4.12 -31.16
CA GLY A 314 -18.77 -3.56 -31.06
C GLY A 314 -19.83 -4.46 -30.39
N ALA A 315 -19.56 -5.76 -30.20
CA ALA A 315 -20.30 -6.75 -29.42
C ALA A 315 -19.31 -7.74 -28.74
N PRO A 316 -18.47 -7.24 -27.81
CA PRO A 316 -17.29 -7.94 -27.28
C PRO A 316 -17.57 -9.13 -26.34
N GLN A 317 -18.81 -9.34 -25.91
CA GLN A 317 -19.09 -10.09 -24.69
C GLN A 317 -18.89 -11.60 -24.82
N GLN A 318 -19.44 -12.21 -25.88
CA GLN A 318 -19.30 -13.65 -26.09
C GLN A 318 -17.84 -14.01 -26.42
N ALA A 319 -17.18 -13.20 -27.24
CA ALA A 319 -15.77 -13.39 -27.58
C ALA A 319 -14.85 -13.24 -26.37
N ILE A 320 -15.12 -12.30 -25.46
CA ILE A 320 -14.41 -12.19 -24.17
C ILE A 320 -14.62 -13.46 -23.34
N ALA A 321 -15.87 -13.92 -23.18
CA ALA A 321 -16.15 -15.12 -22.38
C ALA A 321 -15.45 -16.36 -22.96
N GLU A 322 -15.48 -16.55 -24.28
CA GLU A 322 -14.79 -17.64 -24.98
C GLU A 322 -13.25 -17.54 -24.82
N GLY A 323 -12.68 -16.35 -25.04
CA GLY A 323 -11.23 -16.14 -24.88
C GLY A 323 -10.74 -16.33 -23.44
N VAL A 324 -11.51 -15.90 -22.45
CA VAL A 324 -11.21 -16.14 -21.03
C VAL A 324 -11.34 -17.63 -20.70
N PHE A 325 -12.35 -18.31 -21.25
CA PHE A 325 -12.51 -19.76 -21.06
C PHE A 325 -11.34 -20.57 -21.62
N ASP A 326 -10.87 -20.24 -22.81
CA ASP A 326 -9.71 -20.88 -23.42
C ASP A 326 -8.44 -20.65 -22.57
N ALA A 327 -8.29 -19.46 -22.02
CA ALA A 327 -7.21 -19.15 -21.08
C ALA A 327 -7.31 -19.99 -19.80
N VAL A 328 -8.50 -20.13 -19.20
CA VAL A 328 -8.75 -20.99 -18.03
C VAL A 328 -8.40 -22.45 -18.33
N ARG A 329 -8.82 -22.98 -19.48
CA ARG A 329 -8.50 -24.37 -19.90
C ARG A 329 -7.00 -24.58 -20.06
N THR A 330 -6.31 -23.61 -20.64
CA THR A 330 -4.85 -23.65 -20.84
C THR A 330 -4.11 -23.70 -19.50
N VAL A 331 -4.52 -22.87 -18.53
CA VAL A 331 -3.89 -22.87 -17.20
C VAL A 331 -4.23 -24.13 -16.41
N ARG A 332 -5.47 -24.62 -16.47
CA ARG A 332 -5.87 -25.87 -15.77
C ARG A 332 -5.17 -27.12 -16.30
N SER A 333 -4.86 -27.15 -17.60
CA SER A 333 -4.16 -28.27 -18.24
C SER A 333 -2.64 -28.18 -18.11
N SER A 334 -2.11 -27.00 -17.81
CA SER A 334 -0.69 -26.83 -17.53
C SER A 334 -0.38 -27.41 -16.14
N PRO A 335 0.70 -28.20 -15.98
CA PRO A 335 1.14 -28.60 -14.64
C PRO A 335 1.33 -27.34 -13.80
N ARG A 336 0.75 -27.32 -12.59
CA ARG A 336 0.92 -26.19 -11.68
C ARG A 336 2.42 -25.91 -11.59
N PRO A 337 2.88 -24.69 -11.89
CA PRO A 337 4.27 -24.35 -11.65
C PRO A 337 4.55 -24.67 -10.17
N ALA A 338 5.60 -25.44 -9.90
CA ALA A 338 5.86 -26.00 -8.57
C ALA A 338 6.05 -24.94 -7.48
N ARG A 339 6.15 -23.67 -7.87
CA ARG A 339 6.06 -22.48 -7.02
C ARG A 339 5.35 -21.37 -7.81
N PRO A 340 4.56 -20.48 -7.16
CA PRO A 340 4.32 -19.15 -7.71
C PRO A 340 5.68 -18.54 -8.07
N TYR A 341 5.74 -17.59 -9.02
CA TYR A 341 6.94 -16.80 -9.33
C TYR A 341 7.84 -16.74 -8.10
N PRO A 342 9.13 -17.12 -8.18
CA PRO A 342 9.97 -17.00 -7.01
C PRO A 342 9.71 -15.60 -6.48
N LEU A 343 9.15 -15.52 -5.26
CA LEU A 343 9.56 -14.46 -4.35
C LEU A 343 11.03 -14.33 -4.69
N ALA A 344 11.47 -13.17 -5.15
CA ALA A 344 12.88 -12.90 -5.02
C ALA A 344 13.09 -13.17 -3.53
N GLN A 345 13.58 -14.37 -3.21
CA GLN A 345 14.07 -14.70 -1.91
C GLN A 345 15.21 -13.72 -1.88
N THR A 346 14.96 -12.55 -1.30
CA THR A 346 15.96 -11.88 -0.52
C THR A 346 16.60 -13.01 0.25
N LEU A 347 17.79 -13.41 -0.19
CA LEU A 347 18.58 -14.54 0.27
C LEU A 347 19.06 -14.28 1.69
N PHE A 348 18.19 -13.86 2.61
CA PHE A 348 18.65 -13.15 3.79
C PHE A 348 17.72 -13.43 4.97
N GLY A 349 18.01 -14.53 5.67
CA GLY A 349 17.27 -15.03 6.83
C GLY A 349 17.04 -14.01 7.93
N GLY A 350 15.92 -14.17 8.65
CA GLY A 350 15.42 -13.22 9.66
C GLY A 350 16.30 -13.09 10.90
N GLN A 351 17.05 -12.00 10.98
CA GLN A 351 17.45 -11.37 12.22
C GLN A 351 16.56 -10.13 12.41
N PRO A 352 16.10 -9.83 13.64
CA PRO A 352 15.37 -8.60 13.91
C PRO A 352 16.28 -7.38 13.67
N PHE A 353 15.73 -6.33 13.07
CA PHE A 353 16.40 -5.05 12.88
C PHE A 353 16.72 -4.44 14.26
N GLN A 354 17.96 -3.98 14.46
CA GLN A 354 18.38 -3.27 15.66
C GLN A 354 18.98 -1.93 15.23
N ASP A 355 18.46 -0.86 15.83
CA ASP A 355 18.93 0.53 15.79
C ASP A 355 18.55 1.38 14.56
N CYS A 356 17.77 2.44 14.80
CA CYS A 356 17.58 3.56 13.88
C CYS A 356 18.79 4.50 13.99
N TRP A 357 19.56 4.65 12.93
CA TRP A 357 20.63 5.63 12.86
C TRP A 357 20.12 6.91 12.21
N GLY A 358 20.39 8.06 12.83
CA GLY A 358 20.30 9.37 12.19
C GLY A 358 21.70 9.90 11.99
N THR A 359 22.21 9.88 10.76
CA THR A 359 23.48 10.56 10.44
C THR A 359 23.17 11.97 9.97
N ARG A 360 23.57 12.96 10.76
CA ARG A 360 23.55 14.37 10.35
C ARG A 360 24.91 14.72 9.77
N LEU A 361 24.94 15.12 8.51
CA LEU A 361 26.13 15.62 7.83
C LEU A 361 25.91 17.08 7.46
N ASP A 362 26.79 17.95 7.98
CA ASP A 362 26.87 19.34 7.54
C ASP A 362 27.67 19.38 6.24
N ILE A 363 27.04 19.85 5.15
CA ILE A 363 27.60 19.72 3.80
C ILE A 363 28.36 21.00 3.43
N ALA A 364 29.68 20.92 3.33
CA ALA A 364 30.51 21.97 2.72
C ALA A 364 30.50 21.86 1.18
N ALA A 365 30.56 23.00 0.50
CA ALA A 365 30.10 23.18 -0.89
C ALA A 365 30.96 22.57 -2.02
N ASP A 366 31.92 21.69 -1.76
CA ASP A 366 33.10 21.54 -2.64
C ASP A 366 33.23 20.22 -3.44
N HIS A 367 32.21 19.36 -3.52
CA HIS A 367 32.28 18.15 -4.36
C HIS A 367 31.16 18.13 -5.41
N ALA A 368 31.50 18.48 -6.66
CA ALA A 368 30.61 18.42 -7.81
C ALA A 368 31.19 17.49 -8.88
N ALA A 369 30.38 16.51 -9.32
CA ALA A 369 30.60 15.76 -10.55
C ALA A 369 29.36 15.96 -11.42
N GLU A 370 29.53 16.36 -12.69
CA GLU A 370 28.41 16.57 -13.62
C GLU A 370 27.82 15.21 -14.04
N ASP A 371 26.52 15.05 -13.86
CA ASP A 371 25.74 13.92 -14.37
C ASP A 371 24.75 14.42 -15.44
N GLN A 372 24.73 13.78 -16.60
CA GLN A 372 24.11 14.31 -17.84
C GLN A 372 22.58 14.27 -17.83
N ALA A 373 21.95 13.56 -16.89
CA ALA A 373 20.50 13.44 -16.78
C ALA A 373 19.81 14.64 -16.07
N CYS A 374 20.56 15.42 -15.29
CA CYS A 374 20.07 16.60 -14.57
C CYS A 374 21.17 17.67 -14.59
N LYS A 375 20.88 18.88 -15.10
CA LYS A 375 21.90 19.87 -15.46
C LYS A 375 22.92 20.26 -14.37
N THR A 376 22.71 19.98 -13.09
CA THR A 376 23.77 20.02 -12.07
C THR A 376 23.41 19.18 -10.82
N ILE A 377 23.59 17.85 -10.81
CA ILE A 377 23.48 17.08 -9.55
C ILE A 377 24.74 17.30 -8.72
N ARG A 378 24.62 17.95 -7.56
CA ARG A 378 25.60 17.76 -6.49
C ARG A 378 25.30 16.41 -5.85
N THR A 379 26.20 15.43 -6.01
CA THR A 379 26.11 14.13 -5.33
C THR A 379 26.57 14.32 -3.90
N LEU A 380 25.65 14.23 -2.94
CA LEU A 380 25.93 14.59 -1.55
C LEU A 380 26.12 13.38 -0.63
N PHE A 381 25.73 12.19 -1.09
CA PHE A 381 25.76 10.97 -0.29
C PHE A 381 25.86 9.73 -1.20
N ASP A 382 26.66 8.74 -0.79
CA ASP A 382 26.72 7.40 -1.38
C ASP A 382 26.97 6.44 -0.20
N THR A 383 26.01 5.58 0.13
CA THR A 383 26.17 4.59 1.20
C THR A 383 25.68 3.24 0.76
N GLU A 384 26.38 2.20 1.20
CA GLU A 384 26.03 0.80 0.96
C GLU A 384 24.91 0.28 1.89
N THR A 385 24.14 1.18 2.53
CA THR A 385 23.14 0.84 3.56
C THR A 385 21.69 1.06 3.13
N VAL A 386 20.82 0.22 3.69
CA VAL A 386 19.37 0.26 3.54
C VAL A 386 18.81 1.55 4.15
N VAL A 387 18.17 2.39 3.34
CA VAL A 387 17.51 3.62 3.78
C VAL A 387 16.01 3.50 3.52
N TYR A 388 15.20 3.58 4.58
CA TYR A 388 13.73 3.51 4.49
C TYR A 388 13.09 4.89 4.46
N GLU A 389 13.72 5.86 5.13
CA GLU A 389 13.26 7.21 5.30
C GLU A 389 14.41 8.19 5.04
N ALA A 390 14.11 9.29 4.39
CA ALA A 390 15.10 10.32 4.12
C ALA A 390 14.48 11.67 4.36
N ARG A 391 15.16 12.48 5.18
CA ARG A 391 14.78 13.83 5.54
C ARG A 391 15.81 14.80 4.99
N ILE A 392 15.41 15.59 4.02
CA ILE A 392 16.28 16.61 3.44
C ILE A 392 16.10 17.90 4.25
N PHE A 393 17.20 18.56 4.65
CA PHE A 393 17.19 19.85 5.35
C PHE A 393 17.83 20.91 4.45
N ILE A 394 17.00 21.78 3.90
CA ILE A 394 17.48 22.85 3.03
C ILE A 394 17.61 24.12 3.87
N ASP A 395 18.85 24.54 4.12
CA ASP A 395 19.12 25.88 4.64
C ASP A 395 19.14 26.84 3.46
N ASN A 396 18.20 27.78 3.39
CA ASN A 396 18.26 28.85 2.40
C ASN A 396 19.08 30.02 2.98
N PRO A 397 20.31 30.28 2.50
CA PRO A 397 21.12 31.39 3.00
C PRO A 397 20.73 32.77 2.43
N GLY A 398 19.69 32.87 1.59
CA GLY A 398 19.36 34.10 0.85
C GLY A 398 17.94 34.66 1.06
N ASP A 399 17.80 35.97 0.94
CA ASP A 399 16.54 36.76 0.97
C ASP A 399 15.68 36.62 -0.30
N THR A 400 15.79 35.52 -1.05
CA THR A 400 15.08 35.33 -2.32
C THR A 400 14.05 34.21 -2.24
N ASP A 401 12.82 34.50 -2.65
CA ASP A 401 11.77 33.51 -2.91
C ASP A 401 12.08 32.76 -4.21
N GLU A 402 12.99 31.78 -4.18
CA GLU A 402 13.27 30.90 -5.32
C GLU A 402 12.71 29.49 -5.06
N ALA A 403 12.08 28.91 -6.09
CA ALA A 403 11.71 27.51 -6.08
C ALA A 403 12.96 26.66 -6.34
N LEU A 404 13.34 25.85 -5.36
CA LEU A 404 14.43 24.89 -5.48
C LEU A 404 13.86 23.56 -5.94
N HIS A 405 14.25 23.13 -7.13
CA HIS A 405 13.91 21.79 -7.56
C HIS A 405 14.87 20.81 -6.90
N VAL A 406 14.35 19.81 -6.20
CA VAL A 406 15.13 18.75 -5.57
C VAL A 406 14.83 17.44 -6.27
N CYS A 407 15.89 16.72 -6.63
CA CYS A 407 15.80 15.35 -7.09
C CYS A 407 16.43 14.41 -6.07
N VAL A 408 15.81 13.25 -5.90
CA VAL A 408 16.39 12.13 -5.16
C VAL A 408 16.59 11.02 -6.16
N LEU A 409 17.82 10.52 -6.24
CA LEU A 409 18.15 9.31 -6.96
C LEU A 409 18.46 8.24 -5.94
N VAL A 410 17.97 7.03 -6.16
CA VAL A 410 18.40 5.86 -5.40
C VAL A 410 19.03 4.86 -6.33
N ARG A 411 19.87 4.02 -5.77
CA ARG A 411 20.55 2.97 -6.50
C ARG A 411 20.23 1.64 -5.82
N TYR A 412 19.67 0.70 -6.56
CA TYR A 412 19.34 -0.64 -6.02
C TYR A 412 20.47 -1.66 -6.24
N ASP A 413 21.37 -1.41 -7.21
CA ASP A 413 22.53 -2.25 -7.55
C ASP A 413 23.78 -1.39 -7.81
N ALA A 414 24.98 -1.96 -7.94
CA ALA A 414 26.20 -1.16 -8.11
C ALA A 414 26.24 -0.28 -9.39
N HIS A 415 25.28 -0.39 -10.32
CA HIS A 415 25.44 0.07 -11.69
C HIS A 415 24.46 1.17 -12.11
N ARG A 416 23.31 1.33 -11.44
CA ARG A 416 22.28 2.28 -11.94
C ARG A 416 21.60 3.12 -10.86
N TRP A 417 21.73 4.43 -11.02
CA TRP A 417 20.92 5.42 -10.32
C TRP A 417 19.54 5.58 -10.99
N ILE A 418 18.51 5.64 -10.17
CA ILE A 418 17.12 5.79 -10.56
C ILE A 418 16.55 6.98 -9.80
N GLU A 419 16.11 8.01 -10.50
CA GLU A 419 15.39 9.14 -9.90
C GLU A 419 14.11 8.62 -9.26
N VAL A 420 13.92 8.74 -7.95
CA VAL A 420 12.67 8.33 -7.27
C VAL A 420 11.78 9.51 -6.90
N MET A 421 12.33 10.71 -6.95
CA MET A 421 11.61 11.93 -6.66
C MET A 421 12.22 13.07 -7.46
N ARG A 422 11.36 13.92 -8.02
CA ARG A 422 11.69 15.26 -8.46
C ARG A 422 10.56 16.16 -8.01
N ASP A 423 10.87 17.11 -7.14
CA ASP A 423 9.88 17.99 -6.55
C ASP A 423 10.37 19.44 -6.56
N ALA A 424 9.44 20.39 -6.59
CA ALA A 424 9.72 21.80 -6.44
C ALA A 424 9.48 22.19 -4.98
N ILE A 425 10.52 22.69 -4.34
CA ILE A 425 10.47 23.19 -2.97
C ILE A 425 10.55 24.71 -3.03
N THR A 426 9.42 25.37 -2.84
CA THR A 426 9.39 26.84 -2.68
C THR A 426 9.87 27.19 -1.29
N VAL A 427 11.04 27.84 -1.18
CA VAL A 427 11.51 28.37 0.09
C VAL A 427 11.23 29.87 0.10
N SER A 428 10.45 30.35 1.07
CA SER A 428 10.16 31.78 1.15
C SER A 428 11.17 32.53 2.01
N ALA A 429 11.67 33.66 1.49
CA ALA A 429 12.53 34.63 2.15
C ALA A 429 11.91 35.21 3.44
N ALA A 430 10.58 35.24 3.54
CA ALA A 430 9.88 35.75 4.72
C ALA A 430 9.93 34.78 5.93
N THR A 431 10.45 33.56 5.75
CA THR A 431 10.50 32.53 6.79
C THR A 431 11.95 32.21 7.12
N PRO A 432 12.50 32.70 8.25
CA PRO A 432 13.90 32.48 8.59
C PRO A 432 14.16 30.99 8.77
N SER A 433 15.10 30.43 7.98
CA SER A 433 15.74 29.12 8.16
C SER A 433 14.83 28.05 8.80
N PHE A 434 13.71 27.71 8.14
CA PHE A 434 12.96 26.53 8.51
C PHE A 434 13.39 25.36 7.63
N PRO A 435 13.70 24.20 8.22
CA PRO A 435 14.04 23.04 7.43
C PRO A 435 12.83 22.64 6.59
N VAL A 436 12.97 22.67 5.26
CA VAL A 436 11.93 22.11 4.40
C VAL A 436 12.04 20.59 4.45
N ARG A 437 11.18 19.98 5.26
CA ARG A 437 11.17 18.53 5.46
C ARG A 437 10.28 17.88 4.43
N LYS A 438 10.91 17.24 3.45
CA LYS A 438 10.27 16.29 2.53
C LYS A 438 10.58 14.88 3.02
N LEU A 439 9.52 14.15 3.33
CA LEU A 439 9.58 12.74 3.67
C LEU A 439 9.37 11.96 2.38
N PHE A 440 10.33 11.12 2.01
CA PHE A 440 10.13 10.14 0.95
C PHE A 440 10.49 8.76 1.48
N TYR A 441 9.66 7.79 1.09
CA TYR A 441 9.80 6.40 1.50
C TYR A 441 10.35 5.60 0.34
N VAL A 442 11.44 4.87 0.58
CA VAL A 442 12.01 3.96 -0.41
C VAL A 442 11.70 2.53 0.03
N PRO A 443 10.80 1.82 -0.67
CA PRO A 443 10.24 0.54 -0.20
C PRO A 443 11.17 -0.67 -0.35
N GLN A 444 12.41 -0.47 -0.77
CA GLN A 444 13.37 -1.54 -1.03
C GLN A 444 14.76 -1.15 -0.56
N THR A 445 15.58 -2.15 -0.26
CA THR A 445 17.00 -1.97 0.01
C THR A 445 17.70 -1.27 -1.14
N VAL A 446 18.21 -0.09 -0.85
CA VAL A 446 19.07 0.68 -1.74
C VAL A 446 20.52 0.52 -1.30
N THR A 447 21.42 0.53 -2.27
CA THR A 447 22.88 0.53 -2.11
C THR A 447 23.47 1.94 -2.29
N GLY A 448 22.60 2.96 -2.34
CA GLY A 448 22.99 4.35 -2.46
C GLY A 448 21.78 5.27 -2.57
N VAL A 449 21.87 6.44 -1.93
CA VAL A 449 20.89 7.53 -2.05
C VAL A 449 21.64 8.80 -2.40
N ARG A 450 21.25 9.46 -3.48
CA ARG A 450 21.75 10.78 -3.88
C ARG A 450 20.62 11.78 -3.76
N VAL A 451 20.90 12.91 -3.14
CA VAL A 451 20.03 14.09 -3.15
C VAL A 451 20.73 15.16 -3.95
N GLY A 452 20.09 15.65 -5.00
CA GLY A 452 20.61 16.71 -5.86
C GLY A 452 19.63 17.88 -5.98
N LEU A 453 20.16 19.08 -6.17
CA LEU A 453 19.36 20.23 -6.61
C LEU A 453 19.33 20.27 -8.13
N VAL A 454 18.21 20.67 -8.71
CA VAL A 454 18.03 20.88 -10.15
C VAL A 454 17.87 22.38 -10.37
N ASP A 455 18.66 22.95 -11.29
CA ASP A 455 18.61 24.35 -11.71
C ASP A 455 18.83 25.40 -10.58
N ALA A 456 19.53 25.04 -9.51
CA ALA A 456 19.85 25.96 -8.40
C ALA A 456 21.10 26.80 -8.69
N HIS A 457 20.93 28.08 -9.04
CA HIS A 457 22.04 28.97 -9.35
C HIS A 457 22.82 29.48 -8.12
N ALA A 458 22.26 29.42 -6.90
CA ALA A 458 22.93 29.92 -5.69
C ALA A 458 22.57 29.22 -4.36
N ALA A 459 21.63 28.27 -4.34
CA ALA A 459 21.20 27.65 -3.10
C ALA A 459 22.22 26.65 -2.54
N ARG A 460 22.30 26.60 -1.21
CA ARG A 460 23.06 25.60 -0.47
C ARG A 460 22.07 24.63 0.17
N LEU A 461 22.41 23.34 0.17
CA LEU A 461 21.75 22.38 1.05
C LEU A 461 22.43 22.48 2.41
N GLY A 462 21.65 22.59 3.48
CA GLY A 462 22.17 22.75 4.84
C GLY A 462 22.63 21.41 5.40
N ALA A 463 21.69 20.47 5.49
CA ALA A 463 21.95 19.10 5.88
C ALA A 463 21.05 18.13 5.11
N VAL A 464 21.46 16.88 5.00
CA VAL A 464 20.55 15.80 4.61
C VAL A 464 20.68 14.75 5.70
N GLU A 465 19.57 14.43 6.35
CA GLU A 465 19.53 13.35 7.33
C GLU A 465 18.80 12.17 6.71
N LEU A 466 19.50 11.04 6.61
CA LEU A 466 18.91 9.81 6.13
C LEU A 466 18.64 8.91 7.32
N PHE A 467 17.42 8.40 7.40
CA PHE A 467 16.93 7.53 8.46
C PHE A 467 16.70 6.15 7.85
N GLY A 468 17.63 5.24 8.14
CA GLY A 468 17.55 3.86 7.70
C GLY A 468 17.72 2.92 8.88
N GLU A 469 17.13 1.74 8.76
CA GLU A 469 17.53 0.60 9.58
C GLU A 469 18.61 -0.13 8.79
N THR A 470 19.83 -0.13 9.31
CA THR A 470 20.92 -0.87 8.70
C THR A 470 20.78 -2.33 9.08
N ARG A 471 20.90 -3.23 8.11
CA ARG A 471 21.02 -4.65 8.40
C ARG A 471 22.47 -4.90 8.79
N ASP A 472 22.72 -5.30 10.04
CA ASP A 472 24.05 -5.75 10.46
C ASP A 472 24.33 -7.10 9.79
N ASP A 473 25.07 -7.07 8.69
CA ASP A 473 25.55 -8.22 7.96
C ASP A 473 26.85 -8.80 8.58
N GLY A 474 27.24 -8.35 9.77
CA GLY A 474 28.38 -8.86 10.52
C GLY A 474 29.73 -8.38 9.99
N HIS A 475 29.71 -7.42 9.06
CA HIS A 475 30.88 -6.68 8.61
C HIS A 475 30.85 -5.30 9.24
N GLY A 476 31.44 -5.17 10.44
CA GLY A 476 31.51 -3.90 11.15
C GLY A 476 32.07 -2.79 10.26
N LEU A 477 31.25 -1.75 10.04
CA LEU A 477 31.66 -0.49 9.43
C LEU A 477 32.74 0.15 10.30
N THR A 478 33.97 0.21 9.82
CA THR A 478 34.95 1.18 10.34
C THR A 478 34.55 2.56 9.82
N THR A 479 34.20 3.44 10.75
CA THR A 479 33.91 4.88 10.55
C THR A 479 34.98 5.62 9.78
#